data_AF-A0A0S4U9I6-F1
#
_entry.id   AF-A0A0S4U9I6-F1
#
_cell.length_a   1.000
_cell.length_b   1.000
_cell.length_c   1.000
_cell.angle_alpha   90.00
_cell.angle_beta   90.00
_cell.angle_gamma   90.00
#
_symmetry.space_group_name_H-M   'P 1'
#
loop_
_entity.id
_entity.type
_entity.pdbx_description
1 polymer ?
#
loop_
_entity_poly.entity_id
_entity_poly.type
_entity_poly.pdbx_seq_one_letter_code
_entity_poly.pdbx_strand_id
1 'polypeptide(L)'
;MPTLHEAELYGSKLVASLDRQHPRDLFDVMHMYALFGLREDIVDAFVGYLAGHNRPIHEVLFGPKHSMAEVYETDFVGMTLETVGLDVLEATQGRLHRELPAALTENHRQFLLSLVRAEPDWSLMPYEHLRELPAIRWKLQNLEALKKKNPARFAQQESLLREHFVKPDSGNAQS
;
A
#
# COMPACT_ATOMS: atom_id res chain seq x y z
N MET A 1 24.59 3.38 -13.24
CA MET A 1 24.08 3.22 -11.87
C MET A 1 23.12 2.05 -11.88
N PRO A 2 23.16 1.10 -10.92
CA PRO A 2 22.18 0.03 -10.90
C PRO A 2 20.83 0.66 -10.56
N THR A 3 19.94 0.72 -11.54
CA THR A 3 18.56 1.13 -11.34
C THR A 3 17.90 0.06 -10.48
N LEU A 4 17.41 0.42 -9.28
CA LEU A 4 16.35 -0.37 -8.67
C LEU A 4 15.26 -0.52 -9.74
N HIS A 5 14.96 -1.78 -10.07
CA HIS A 5 14.16 -2.21 -11.21
C HIS A 5 12.75 -1.60 -11.06
N GLU A 6 12.14 -1.03 -12.10
CA GLU A 6 10.90 -0.20 -12.04
C GLU A 6 9.82 -0.63 -11.03
N ALA A 7 9.66 -1.94 -10.83
CA ALA A 7 8.83 -2.53 -9.78
C ALA A 7 9.05 -1.93 -8.39
N GLU A 8 10.30 -1.77 -7.92
CA GLU A 8 10.60 -1.23 -6.59
C GLU A 8 10.25 0.24 -6.47
N LEU A 9 10.52 1.03 -7.53
CA LEU A 9 10.15 2.44 -7.59
C LEU A 9 8.64 2.60 -7.46
N TYR A 10 7.87 1.88 -8.27
CA TYR A 10 6.42 2.02 -8.26
C TYR A 10 5.77 1.34 -7.05
N GLY A 11 6.32 0.23 -6.56
CA GLY A 11 5.87 -0.41 -5.32
C GLY A 11 5.92 0.54 -4.13
N SER A 12 7.02 1.27 -3.97
CA SER A 12 7.14 2.28 -2.90
C SER A 12 6.20 3.50 -3.10
N LYS A 13 5.98 3.93 -4.35
CA LYS A 13 5.03 5.01 -4.69
C LYS A 13 3.58 4.62 -4.42
N LEU A 14 3.19 3.38 -4.65
CA LEU A 14 1.85 2.88 -4.33
C LEU A 14 1.59 2.93 -2.81
N VAL A 15 2.56 2.52 -1.99
CA VAL A 15 2.46 2.65 -0.52
C VAL A 15 2.31 4.11 -0.11
N ALA A 16 3.16 4.99 -0.64
CA ALA A 16 3.09 6.42 -0.33
C ALA A 16 1.76 7.05 -0.76
N SER A 17 1.23 6.65 -1.92
CA SER A 17 -0.04 7.15 -2.46
C SER A 17 -1.23 6.74 -1.62
N LEU A 18 -1.27 5.50 -1.11
CA LEU A 18 -2.32 5.06 -0.20
C LEU A 18 -2.23 5.74 1.17
N ASP A 19 -1.01 5.92 1.68
CA ASP A 19 -0.79 6.47 3.01
C ASP A 19 -1.06 7.98 3.09
N ARG A 20 -0.54 8.75 2.12
CA ARG A 20 -0.61 10.22 2.11
C ARG A 20 -1.73 10.77 1.22
N GLN A 21 -2.07 10.06 0.14
CA GLN A 21 -2.99 10.49 -0.92
C GLN A 21 -2.70 11.90 -1.44
N HIS A 22 -1.40 12.21 -1.56
CA HIS A 22 -0.92 13.51 -2.02
C HIS A 22 -1.00 13.60 -3.56
N PRO A 23 -1.37 14.75 -4.15
CA PRO A 23 -1.48 14.93 -5.60
C PRO A 23 -0.26 14.45 -6.40
N ARG A 24 0.94 14.77 -5.92
CA ARG A 24 2.21 14.31 -6.52
C ARG A 24 2.36 12.78 -6.59
N ASP A 25 1.98 12.07 -5.53
CA ASP A 25 2.10 10.60 -5.51
C ASP A 25 1.05 9.99 -6.45
N LEU A 26 -0.14 10.57 -6.51
CA LEU A 26 -1.21 10.15 -7.42
C LEU A 26 -0.88 10.45 -8.88
N PHE A 27 -0.19 11.56 -9.16
CA PHE A 27 0.33 11.87 -10.50
C PHE A 27 1.34 10.81 -10.95
N ASP A 28 2.25 10.40 -10.07
CA ASP A 28 3.17 9.31 -10.34
C ASP A 28 2.44 7.97 -10.61
N VAL A 29 1.41 7.66 -9.83
CA VAL A 29 0.57 6.46 -10.01
C VAL A 29 -0.26 6.55 -11.30
N MET A 30 -0.74 7.72 -11.69
CA MET A 30 -1.45 7.96 -12.95
C MET A 30 -0.56 7.57 -14.14
N HIS A 31 0.70 8.02 -14.16
CA HIS A 31 1.65 7.64 -15.21
C HIS A 31 2.02 6.17 -15.15
N MET A 32 2.17 5.60 -13.94
CA MET A 32 2.38 4.16 -13.79
C MET A 32 1.24 3.37 -14.43
N TYR A 33 -0.02 3.76 -14.17
CA TYR A 33 -1.18 3.10 -14.74
C TYR A 33 -1.20 3.18 -16.26
N ALA A 34 -0.82 4.33 -16.83
CA ALA A 34 -0.81 4.54 -18.27
C ALA A 34 0.26 3.69 -18.98
N LEU A 35 1.43 3.49 -18.35
CA LEU A 35 2.57 2.81 -18.97
C LEU A 35 2.63 1.31 -18.66
N PHE A 36 2.30 0.92 -17.42
CA PHE A 36 2.55 -0.43 -16.91
C PHE A 36 1.29 -1.14 -16.41
N GLY A 37 0.28 -0.37 -15.98
CA GLY A 37 -0.80 -0.91 -15.17
C GLY A 37 -0.28 -1.53 -13.86
N LEU A 38 -1.06 -2.42 -13.27
CA LEU A 38 -0.64 -3.20 -12.09
C LEU A 38 0.02 -4.51 -12.53
N ARG A 39 1.19 -4.40 -13.14
CA ARG A 39 2.02 -5.56 -13.49
C ARG A 39 2.37 -6.36 -12.22
N GLU A 40 2.49 -7.68 -12.36
CA GLU A 40 2.65 -8.59 -11.22
C GLU A 40 3.85 -8.22 -10.32
N ASP A 41 5.01 -7.94 -10.92
CA ASP A 41 6.22 -7.52 -10.20
C ASP A 41 6.08 -6.20 -9.43
N ILE A 42 5.27 -5.25 -9.93
CA ILE A 42 4.95 -3.99 -9.21
C ILE A 42 4.11 -4.30 -7.97
N VAL A 43 3.16 -5.23 -8.09
CA VAL A 43 2.31 -5.66 -6.96
C VAL A 43 3.13 -6.43 -5.94
N ASP A 44 4.03 -7.32 -6.37
CA ASP A 44 4.97 -8.02 -5.50
C ASP A 44 5.83 -7.02 -4.71
N ALA A 45 6.40 -6.03 -5.40
CA ALA A 45 7.20 -4.98 -4.79
C ALA A 45 6.37 -4.14 -3.81
N PHE A 46 5.15 -3.75 -4.18
CA PHE A 46 4.22 -3.06 -3.29
C PHE A 46 4.00 -3.84 -1.98
N VAL A 47 3.75 -5.15 -2.06
CA VAL A 47 3.57 -6.00 -0.88
C VAL A 47 4.83 -6.03 -0.02
N GLY A 48 6.02 -6.09 -0.63
CA GLY A 48 7.31 -5.97 0.07
C GLY A 48 7.48 -4.65 0.83
N TYR A 49 7.18 -3.52 0.19
CA TYR A 49 7.24 -2.20 0.84
C TYR A 49 6.17 -2.02 1.92
N LEU A 50 4.95 -2.52 1.69
CA LEU A 50 3.86 -2.50 2.67
C LEU A 50 4.19 -3.34 3.91
N ALA A 51 4.88 -4.47 3.71
CA ALA A 51 5.39 -5.30 4.79
C ALA A 51 6.42 -4.56 5.66
N GLY A 52 7.18 -3.61 5.11
CA GLY A 52 8.10 -2.75 5.87
C GLY A 52 7.45 -1.51 6.50
N HIS A 53 6.21 -1.19 6.14
CA HIS A 53 5.57 0.07 6.55
C HIS A 53 5.22 0.09 8.05
N ASN A 54 5.38 1.26 8.69
CA ASN A 54 5.17 1.42 10.14
C ASN A 54 3.70 1.38 10.57
N ARG A 55 2.77 1.80 9.71
CA ARG A 55 1.33 1.72 10.00
C ARG A 55 0.79 0.30 9.85
N PRO A 56 -0.31 -0.03 10.55
CA PRO A 56 -1.03 -1.28 10.34
C PRO A 56 -1.41 -1.48 8.87
N ILE A 57 -1.24 -2.71 8.38
CA ILE A 57 -1.43 -3.04 6.95
C ILE A 57 -2.85 -2.69 6.50
N HIS A 58 -3.86 -2.98 7.32
CA HIS A 58 -5.26 -2.69 6.99
C HIS A 58 -5.56 -1.19 6.91
N GLU A 59 -4.88 -0.36 7.71
CA GLU A 59 -5.07 1.10 7.66
C GLU A 59 -4.49 1.75 6.40
N VAL A 60 -3.43 1.16 5.85
CA VAL A 60 -2.82 1.65 4.60
C VAL A 60 -3.61 1.11 3.40
N LEU A 61 -3.83 -0.21 3.36
CA LEU A 61 -4.43 -0.87 2.19
C LEU A 61 -5.93 -0.56 2.03
N PHE A 62 -6.64 -0.34 3.13
CA PHE A 62 -8.09 -0.08 3.15
C PHE A 62 -8.45 1.24 3.84
N GLY A 63 -7.50 2.17 3.90
CA GLY A 63 -7.72 3.50 4.43
C GLY A 63 -8.83 4.24 3.67
N PRO A 64 -9.59 5.13 4.34
CA PRO A 64 -10.58 5.93 3.64
C PRO A 64 -9.90 6.92 2.70
N LYS A 65 -10.57 7.23 1.58
CA LYS A 65 -10.15 8.33 0.71
C LYS A 65 -10.35 9.66 1.43
N HIS A 66 -9.40 10.58 1.30
CA HIS A 66 -9.58 11.98 1.72
C HIS A 66 -9.41 12.93 0.54
N SER A 67 -10.04 14.10 0.66
CA SER A 67 -9.91 15.15 -0.36
C SER A 67 -8.47 15.65 -0.42
N MET A 68 -7.99 15.90 -1.62
CA MET A 68 -6.69 16.50 -1.88
C MET A 68 -6.80 17.91 -2.49
N ALA A 69 -8.00 18.49 -2.51
CA ALA A 69 -8.28 19.75 -3.20
C ALA A 69 -7.41 20.92 -2.68
N GLU A 70 -7.26 21.05 -1.37
CA GLU A 70 -6.45 22.11 -0.77
C GLU A 70 -4.97 21.95 -1.15
N VAL A 71 -4.42 20.75 -0.96
CA VAL A 71 -3.00 20.44 -1.27
C VAL A 71 -2.73 20.52 -2.77
N TYR A 72 -3.72 20.24 -3.61
CA TYR A 72 -3.62 20.39 -5.05
C TYR A 72 -3.35 21.85 -5.43
N GLU A 73 -4.12 22.78 -4.89
CA GLU A 73 -3.97 24.21 -5.19
C GLU A 73 -2.66 24.78 -4.64
N THR A 74 -2.23 24.36 -3.44
CA THR A 74 -1.03 24.94 -2.80
C THR A 74 0.28 24.30 -3.26
N ASP A 75 0.29 22.97 -3.46
CA ASP A 75 1.51 22.16 -3.53
C ASP A 75 1.61 21.34 -4.82
N PHE A 76 0.70 21.51 -5.78
CA PHE A 76 0.74 20.79 -7.05
C PHE A 76 0.58 21.69 -8.27
N VAL A 77 -0.34 22.66 -8.24
CA VAL A 77 -0.50 23.63 -9.33
C VAL A 77 0.82 24.35 -9.61
N GLY A 78 1.27 24.32 -10.88
CA GLY A 78 2.53 24.93 -11.31
C GLY A 78 3.80 24.10 -11.06
N MET A 79 3.70 22.91 -10.46
CA MET A 79 4.85 22.02 -10.24
C MET A 79 5.19 21.12 -11.42
N THR A 80 4.20 20.79 -12.26
CA THR A 80 4.35 19.86 -13.40
C THR A 80 4.32 20.61 -14.73
N LEU A 81 5.07 20.12 -15.72
CA LEU A 81 5.02 20.64 -17.10
C LEU A 81 3.69 20.33 -17.79
N GLU A 82 3.09 19.19 -17.43
CA GLU A 82 1.75 18.78 -17.85
C GLU A 82 0.73 19.26 -16.81
N THR A 83 -0.27 20.02 -17.25
CA THR A 83 -1.38 20.42 -16.40
C THR A 83 -2.36 19.27 -16.28
N VAL A 84 -2.35 18.60 -15.12
CA VAL A 84 -3.32 17.56 -14.77
C VAL A 84 -4.34 18.15 -13.80
N GLY A 85 -5.62 18.00 -14.14
CA GLY A 85 -6.74 18.47 -13.32
C GLY A 85 -6.92 17.66 -12.03
N LEU A 86 -7.49 18.29 -11.01
CA LEU A 86 -7.83 17.65 -9.74
C LEU A 86 -8.75 16.43 -9.94
N ASP A 87 -9.70 16.53 -10.85
CA ASP A 87 -10.65 15.47 -11.21
C ASP A 87 -9.94 14.19 -11.70
N VAL A 88 -8.85 14.35 -12.46
CA VAL A 88 -8.04 13.23 -12.94
C VAL A 88 -7.30 12.54 -11.79
N LEU A 89 -6.78 13.32 -10.83
CA LEU A 89 -6.09 12.78 -9.66
C LEU A 89 -7.07 12.09 -8.69
N GLU A 90 -8.26 12.65 -8.50
CA GLU A 90 -9.35 12.03 -7.72
C GLU A 90 -9.84 10.73 -8.36
N ALA A 91 -9.97 10.71 -9.69
CA ALA A 91 -10.27 9.48 -10.44
C ALA A 91 -9.16 8.43 -10.26
N THR A 92 -7.90 8.85 -10.29
CA THR A 92 -6.74 7.97 -10.06
C THR A 92 -6.72 7.43 -8.63
N GLN A 93 -7.01 8.26 -7.63
CA GLN A 93 -7.14 7.83 -6.22
C GLN A 93 -8.26 6.79 -6.06
N GLY A 94 -9.43 7.05 -6.66
CA GLY A 94 -10.54 6.11 -6.65
C GLY A 94 -10.20 4.78 -7.32
N ARG A 95 -9.50 4.83 -8.45
CA ARG A 95 -9.01 3.65 -9.16
C ARG A 95 -8.02 2.85 -8.30
N LEU A 96 -7.05 3.53 -7.68
CA LEU A 96 -6.03 2.92 -6.83
C LEU A 96 -6.64 2.14 -5.66
N HIS A 97 -7.58 2.75 -4.94
CA HIS A 97 -8.24 2.12 -3.78
C HIS A 97 -9.06 0.89 -4.16
N ARG A 98 -9.57 0.82 -5.40
CA ARG A 98 -10.35 -0.32 -5.89
C ARG A 98 -9.45 -1.42 -6.46
N GLU A 99 -8.53 -1.06 -7.35
CA GLU A 99 -7.79 -2.03 -8.16
C GLU A 99 -6.62 -2.66 -7.41
N LEU A 100 -5.93 -1.92 -6.54
CA LEU A 100 -4.74 -2.44 -5.86
C LEU A 100 -5.07 -3.55 -4.85
N PRO A 101 -6.09 -3.44 -3.98
CA PRO A 101 -6.50 -4.56 -3.13
C PRO A 101 -7.02 -5.76 -3.92
N ALA A 102 -7.66 -5.53 -5.08
CA ALA A 102 -8.13 -6.59 -5.97
C ALA A 102 -6.99 -7.32 -6.70
N ALA A 103 -5.89 -6.61 -7.00
CA ALA A 103 -4.71 -7.18 -7.64
C ALA A 103 -3.87 -8.09 -6.72
N LEU A 104 -4.12 -8.10 -5.41
CA LEU A 104 -3.42 -8.99 -4.49
C LEU A 104 -3.81 -10.45 -4.74
N THR A 105 -2.80 -11.27 -5.02
CA THR A 105 -2.92 -12.73 -5.10
C THR A 105 -3.22 -13.33 -3.73
N GLU A 106 -3.65 -14.59 -3.71
CA GLU A 106 -3.82 -15.32 -2.45
C GLU A 106 -2.51 -15.41 -1.66
N ASN A 107 -1.39 -15.63 -2.34
CA ASN A 107 -0.07 -15.64 -1.69
C ASN A 107 0.24 -14.30 -1.00
N HIS A 108 -0.07 -13.17 -1.63
CA HIS A 108 0.10 -11.84 -1.02
C HIS A 108 -0.74 -11.68 0.25
N ARG A 109 -2.01 -12.09 0.20
CA ARG A 109 -2.92 -12.01 1.35
C ARG A 109 -2.43 -12.87 2.49
N GLN A 110 -2.04 -14.12 2.21
CA GLN A 110 -1.50 -15.04 3.21
C GLN A 110 -0.16 -14.58 3.78
N PHE A 111 0.72 -14.02 2.95
CA PHE A 111 1.98 -13.42 3.42
C PHE A 111 1.71 -12.28 4.41
N LEU A 112 0.86 -11.32 4.06
CA LEU A 112 0.52 -10.19 4.93
C LEU A 112 -0.14 -10.65 6.24
N LEU A 113 -1.00 -11.67 6.19
CA LEU A 113 -1.62 -12.28 7.38
C LEU A 113 -0.55 -12.97 8.27
N SER A 114 0.36 -13.74 7.68
CA SER A 114 1.46 -14.39 8.40
C SER A 114 2.39 -13.37 9.06
N LEU A 115 2.65 -12.24 8.38
CA LEU A 115 3.46 -11.14 8.90
C LEU A 115 2.83 -10.48 10.12
N VAL A 116 1.53 -10.16 10.09
CA VAL A 116 0.84 -9.53 11.25
C VAL A 116 0.72 -10.47 12.45
N ARG A 117 0.81 -11.80 12.23
CA ARG A 117 0.98 -12.81 13.30
C ARG A 117 2.40 -12.88 13.86
N ALA A 118 3.34 -12.09 13.34
CA ALA A 118 4.77 -12.15 13.62
C ALA A 118 5.44 -13.49 13.24
N GLU A 119 4.80 -14.26 12.36
CA GLU A 119 5.28 -15.55 11.85
C GLU A 119 5.26 -15.52 10.30
N PRO A 120 6.03 -14.62 9.65
CA PRO A 120 5.99 -14.44 8.21
C PRO A 120 6.42 -15.70 7.46
N ASP A 121 5.57 -16.13 6.53
CA ASP A 121 5.88 -17.19 5.58
C ASP A 121 6.55 -16.60 4.33
N TRP A 122 7.89 -16.61 4.35
CA TRP A 122 8.71 -16.04 3.29
C TRP A 122 8.58 -16.80 1.95
N SER A 123 8.08 -18.04 1.95
CA SER A 123 7.92 -18.83 0.72
C SER A 123 6.80 -18.30 -0.18
N LEU A 124 5.94 -17.43 0.36
CA LEU A 124 4.82 -16.80 -0.34
C LEU A 124 5.23 -15.56 -1.15
N MET A 125 6.48 -15.10 -1.02
CA MET A 125 7.00 -13.95 -1.75
C MET A 125 8.19 -14.36 -2.64
N PRO A 126 8.34 -13.76 -3.83
CA PRO A 126 9.46 -14.06 -4.73
C PRO A 126 10.81 -13.50 -4.26
N TYR A 127 10.82 -12.76 -3.14
CA TYR A 127 11.97 -12.01 -2.65
C TYR A 127 12.47 -12.58 -1.32
N GLU A 128 13.40 -13.52 -1.36
CA GLU A 128 13.97 -14.12 -0.14
C GLU A 128 14.64 -13.09 0.79
N HIS A 129 15.18 -12.01 0.22
CA HIS A 129 15.90 -10.96 0.95
C HIS A 129 14.98 -10.06 1.79
N LEU A 130 13.64 -10.17 1.69
CA LEU A 130 12.71 -9.38 2.51
C LEU A 130 12.96 -9.55 4.01
N ARG A 131 13.34 -10.76 4.45
CA ARG A 131 13.68 -11.05 5.85
C ARG A 131 14.90 -10.28 6.37
N GLU A 132 15.70 -9.72 5.47
CA GLU A 132 16.92 -9.00 5.76
C GLU A 132 16.71 -7.48 5.82
N LEU A 133 15.59 -6.99 5.29
CA LEU A 133 15.30 -5.58 5.23
C LEU A 133 15.10 -5.00 6.64
N PRO A 134 15.81 -3.90 7.00
CA PRO A 134 15.71 -3.28 8.31
C PRO A 134 14.28 -2.88 8.70
N ALA A 135 13.51 -2.35 7.75
CA ALA A 135 12.12 -1.93 7.98
C ALA A 135 11.22 -3.11 8.37
N ILE A 136 11.36 -4.26 7.72
CA ILE A 136 10.58 -5.47 8.02
C ILE A 136 10.99 -6.05 9.38
N ARG A 137 12.30 -6.12 9.66
CA ARG A 137 12.80 -6.56 10.97
C ARG A 137 12.30 -5.67 12.10
N TRP A 138 12.29 -4.35 11.88
CA TRP A 138 11.75 -3.38 12.82
C TRP A 138 10.26 -3.59 13.06
N LYS A 139 9.46 -3.81 12.00
CA LYS A 139 8.03 -4.10 12.13
C LYS A 139 7.79 -5.38 12.94
N LEU A 140 8.54 -6.45 12.69
CA LEU A 140 8.44 -7.69 13.46
C LEU A 140 8.77 -7.48 14.94
N GLN A 141 9.81 -6.71 15.25
CA GLN A 141 10.13 -6.35 16.64
C GLN A 141 8.99 -5.58 17.32
N ASN A 142 8.34 -4.66 16.60
CA ASN A 142 7.18 -3.92 17.12
C ASN A 142 5.97 -4.82 17.34
N LEU A 143 5.73 -5.79 16.45
CA LEU A 143 4.64 -6.76 16.60
C LEU A 143 4.88 -7.69 17.80
N GLU A 144 6.10 -8.17 18.00
CA GLU A 144 6.49 -8.96 19.18
C GLU A 144 6.36 -8.16 20.48
N ALA A 145 6.78 -6.90 20.47
CA ALA A 145 6.59 -6.01 21.62
C ALA A 145 5.09 -5.76 21.90
N LEU A 146 4.28 -5.57 20.85
CA LEU A 146 2.83 -5.41 20.96
C LEU A 146 2.15 -6.66 21.50
N LYS A 147 2.54 -7.85 21.04
CA LYS A 147 2.04 -9.15 21.52
C LYS A 147 2.23 -9.31 23.02
N LYS A 148 3.39 -8.89 23.55
CA LYS A 148 3.70 -8.92 24.99
C LYS A 148 2.96 -7.84 25.78
N LYS A 149 2.89 -6.61 25.25
CA LYS A 149 2.33 -5.44 25.94
C LYS A 149 0.80 -5.42 25.92
N ASN A 150 0.18 -5.83 24.82
CA ASN A 150 -1.26 -5.81 24.60
C ASN A 150 -1.70 -6.93 23.64
N PRO A 151 -1.89 -8.17 24.14
CA PRO A 151 -2.30 -9.31 23.33
C PRO A 151 -3.62 -9.11 22.58
N ALA A 152 -4.56 -8.37 23.18
CA ALA A 152 -5.85 -8.08 22.55
C ALA A 152 -5.68 -7.21 21.30
N ARG A 153 -4.91 -6.12 21.39
CA ARG A 153 -4.60 -5.26 20.25
C ARG A 153 -3.77 -5.98 19.18
N PHE A 154 -2.88 -6.87 19.60
CA PHE A 154 -2.13 -7.72 18.67
C PHE A 154 -3.08 -8.64 17.86
N ALA A 155 -3.99 -9.36 18.53
CA ALA A 155 -4.96 -10.23 17.88
C ALA A 155 -5.90 -9.47 16.91
N GLN A 156 -6.23 -8.21 17.24
CA GLN A 156 -7.02 -7.34 16.35
C GLN A 156 -6.32 -7.05 15.01
N GLN A 157 -4.98 -7.05 14.94
CA GLN A 157 -4.26 -6.76 13.69
C GLN A 157 -4.60 -7.77 12.60
N GLU A 158 -4.63 -9.07 12.94
CA GLU A 158 -4.99 -10.13 12.01
C GLU A 158 -6.49 -10.12 11.71
N SER A 159 -7.36 -10.00 12.74
CA SER A 159 -8.82 -10.02 12.54
C SER A 159 -9.28 -8.94 11.58
N LEU A 160 -8.85 -7.69 11.80
CA LEU A 160 -9.23 -6.55 10.96
C LEU A 160 -8.74 -6.75 9.52
N LEU A 161 -7.47 -7.15 9.34
CA LEU A 161 -6.93 -7.40 8.01
C LEU A 161 -7.68 -8.51 7.27
N ARG A 162 -8.01 -9.61 7.97
CA ARG A 162 -8.77 -10.73 7.42
C ARG A 162 -10.19 -10.31 7.04
N GLU A 163 -10.87 -9.54 7.89
CA GLU A 163 -12.21 -9.03 7.60
C GLU A 163 -12.24 -8.17 6.34
N HIS A 164 -11.23 -7.33 6.13
CA HIS A 164 -11.12 -6.52 4.91
C HIS A 164 -10.87 -7.37 3.65
N PHE A 165 -10.12 -8.48 3.75
CA PHE A 165 -9.96 -9.38 2.61
C PHE A 165 -11.21 -10.20 2.27
N VAL A 166 -12.10 -10.43 3.25
CA VAL A 166 -13.35 -11.19 3.04
C VAL A 166 -14.47 -10.30 2.54
N LYS A 167 -14.50 -9.01 2.90
CA LYS A 167 -15.51 -8.07 2.39
C LYS A 167 -15.19 -7.75 0.92
N PRO A 168 -15.98 -8.22 -0.07
CA PRO A 168 -15.91 -7.62 -1.39
C PRO A 168 -16.42 -6.17 -1.25
N ASP A 169 -15.78 -5.22 -1.95
CA ASP A 169 -16.07 -3.79 -1.90
C ASP A 169 -17.58 -3.50 -1.78
N SER A 170 -18.05 -3.30 -0.54
CA SER A 170 -19.27 -2.56 -0.28
C SER A 170 -18.92 -1.10 -0.52
N GLY A 171 -18.93 -0.71 -1.79
CA GLY A 171 -18.54 0.61 -2.24
C GLY A 171 -19.16 1.68 -1.34
N ASN A 172 -18.30 2.51 -0.75
CA ASN A 172 -18.69 3.81 -0.21
C ASN A 172 -19.13 4.68 -1.41
N ALA A 173 -20.36 4.46 -1.85
CA ALA A 173 -21.18 5.41 -2.57
C ALA A 173 -22.10 6.03 -1.52
N GLN A 174 -21.77 7.24 -1.06
CA GLN A 174 -22.59 8.21 -0.32
C GLN A 174 -21.62 9.27 0.24
N SER A 175 -21.77 10.58 0.05
CA SER A 175 -22.78 11.41 -0.61
C SER A 175 -22.11 12.69 -1.13
#